data_AF-A0A6A5U2V6-F1
#
_entry.id   AF-A0A6A5U2V6-F1
#
_cell.length_a   1.000
_cell.length_b   1.000
_cell.length_c   1.000
_cell.angle_alpha   90.00
_cell.angle_beta   90.00
_cell.angle_gamma   90.00
#
_symmetry.space_group_name_H-M   'P 1'
#
loop_
_entity.id
_entity.type
_entity.pdbx_description
1 polymer ?
#
loop_
_entity_poly.entity_id
_entity_poly.type
_entity_poly.pdbx_seq_one_letter_code
_entity_poly.pdbx_strand_id
1 'polypeptide(L)'
;MRFSIPAIALFASAALAIDISGAPPCAQACLTDNANQSACDPNATEYTCFCADTNYYSLVQSCVLATCSFPDAVATLNWYNSVC
;
A
#
# COMPACT_ATOMS: atom_id res chain seq x y z
N MET A 1 42.12 30.59 4.21
CA MET A 1 40.65 30.44 4.28
C MET A 1 40.33 28.98 4.01
N ARG A 2 40.01 28.22 5.05
CA ARG A 2 39.80 26.77 4.98
C ARG A 2 38.30 26.56 4.87
N PHE A 3 37.80 26.40 3.65
CA PHE A 3 36.37 26.21 3.38
C PHE A 3 36.00 24.77 3.74
N SER A 4 35.42 24.61 4.93
CA SER A 4 34.82 23.36 5.38
C SER A 4 33.51 23.15 4.61
N ILE A 5 33.48 22.16 3.71
CA ILE A 5 32.27 21.76 2.97
C ILE A 5 31.51 20.75 3.84
N PRO A 6 30.31 21.08 4.36
CA PRO A 6 29.51 20.10 5.07
C PRO A 6 28.93 19.11 4.05
N ALA A 7 29.36 17.85 4.14
CA ALA A 7 28.75 16.76 3.39
C ALA A 7 27.33 16.53 3.93
N ILE A 8 26.33 17.08 3.24
CA ILE A 8 24.93 16.78 3.49
C ILE A 8 24.68 15.39 2.91
N ALA A 9 24.62 14.38 3.77
CA ALA A 9 24.19 13.04 3.39
C ALA A 9 22.69 13.09 3.07
N LEU A 10 22.35 13.15 1.78
CA LEU A 10 21.00 12.86 1.31
C LEU A 10 20.74 11.37 1.52
N PHE A 11 20.03 11.02 2.58
CA PHE A 11 19.35 9.73 2.66
C PHE A 11 18.18 9.78 1.67
N ALA A 12 18.41 9.30 0.45
CA ALA A 12 17.33 8.97 -0.46
C ALA A 12 16.59 7.77 0.15
N SER A 13 15.48 8.03 0.83
CA SER A 13 14.52 6.98 1.18
C SER A 13 13.99 6.40 -0.12
N ALA A 14 14.51 5.24 -0.51
CA ALA A 14 13.84 4.41 -1.48
C ALA A 14 12.51 3.99 -0.83
N ALA A 15 11.44 4.68 -1.18
CA ALA A 15 10.09 4.23 -0.86
C ALA A 15 9.89 2.92 -1.62
N LEU A 16 10.11 1.80 -0.93
CA LEU A 16 9.73 0.49 -1.45
C LEU A 16 8.21 0.48 -1.42
N ALA A 17 7.60 0.62 -2.60
CA ALA A 17 6.16 0.53 -2.73
C ALA A 17 5.74 -0.92 -2.49
N ILE A 18 4.72 -1.12 -1.67
CA ILE A 18 4.08 -2.42 -1.46
C ILE A 18 3.61 -2.95 -2.82
N ASP A 19 3.94 -4.20 -3.16
CA ASP A 19 3.53 -4.76 -4.45
C ASP A 19 2.02 -5.05 -4.47
N ILE A 20 1.27 -4.10 -5.05
CA ILE A 20 -0.17 -4.20 -5.31
C ILE A 20 -0.47 -4.35 -6.81
N SER A 21 0.55 -4.66 -7.60
CA SER A 21 0.48 -4.70 -9.07
C SER A 21 -0.52 -5.74 -9.60
N GLY A 22 -0.81 -6.79 -8.82
CA GLY A 22 -1.85 -7.78 -9.12
C GLY A 22 -3.28 -7.36 -8.79
N ALA A 23 -3.48 -6.27 -8.05
CA ALA A 23 -4.81 -5.79 -7.69
C ALA A 23 -5.47 -5.04 -8.86
N PRO A 24 -6.82 -5.08 -8.99
CA PRO A 24 -7.53 -4.31 -10.00
C PRO A 24 -7.19 -2.81 -9.91
N PRO A 25 -7.05 -2.09 -11.04
CA PRO A 25 -6.67 -0.68 -11.04
C PRO A 25 -7.56 0.22 -10.16
N CYS A 26 -8.86 -0.09 -10.08
CA CYS A 26 -9.77 0.65 -9.22
C CYS A 26 -9.42 0.51 -7.72
N ALA A 27 -9.02 -0.69 -7.30
CA ALA A 27 -8.68 -0.95 -5.91
C ALA A 27 -7.28 -0.46 -5.52
N GLN A 28 -6.37 -0.27 -6.48
CA GLN A 28 -5.02 0.23 -6.19
C GLN A 28 -5.01 1.59 -5.49
N ALA A 29 -5.93 2.49 -5.85
CA ALA A 29 -6.10 3.76 -5.15
C ALA A 29 -6.55 3.52 -3.69
N CYS A 30 -7.58 2.70 -3.49
CA CYS A 30 -8.05 2.34 -2.15
C CYS A 30 -6.96 1.69 -1.27
N LEU A 31 -6.13 0.83 -1.87
CA LEU A 31 -5.02 0.16 -1.19
C LEU A 31 -3.94 1.14 -0.74
N THR A 32 -3.57 2.06 -1.63
CA THR A 32 -2.51 3.06 -1.40
C THR A 32 -2.96 4.15 -0.42
N ASP A 33 -4.18 4.67 -0.60
CA ASP A 33 -4.70 5.78 0.23
C ASP A 33 -4.89 5.37 1.69
N ASN A 34 -5.20 4.10 1.93
CA ASN A 34 -5.37 3.57 3.28
C ASN A 34 -4.09 2.94 3.84
N ALA A 35 -2.99 2.84 3.09
CA ALA A 35 -1.77 2.16 3.54
C ALA A 35 -1.21 2.75 4.85
N ASN A 36 -1.32 4.07 5.04
CA ASN A 36 -0.90 4.78 6.25
C ASN A 36 -1.80 4.51 7.48
N GLN A 37 -2.94 3.83 7.29
CA GLN A 37 -3.86 3.44 8.37
C GLN A 37 -3.54 2.04 8.92
N SER A 38 -2.63 1.32 8.26
CA SER A 38 -2.13 0.03 8.72
C SER A 38 -1.03 0.21 9.76
N ALA A 39 -0.92 -0.74 10.68
CA ALA A 39 0.24 -0.85 11.57
C ALA A 39 1.47 -1.46 10.88
N CYS A 40 1.33 -1.91 9.64
CA CYS A 40 2.41 -2.49 8.85
C CYS A 40 3.44 -1.48 8.40
N ASP A 41 4.67 -1.95 8.17
CA ASP A 41 5.73 -1.12 7.60
C ASP A 41 5.29 -0.61 6.23
N PRO A 42 5.19 0.72 6.01
CA PRO A 42 4.85 1.28 4.71
C PRO A 42 5.91 0.98 3.63
N ASN A 43 7.10 0.53 4.02
CA ASN A 43 8.18 0.10 3.14
C ASN A 43 8.23 -1.44 3.00
N ALA A 44 7.21 -2.15 3.47
CA ALA A 44 7.11 -3.59 3.25
C ALA A 44 7.06 -3.88 1.74
N THR A 45 7.92 -4.80 1.29
CA THR A 45 7.89 -5.30 -0.09
C THR A 45 6.72 -6.25 -0.31
N GLU A 46 6.28 -6.94 0.74
CA GLU A 46 5.22 -7.94 0.70
C GLU A 46 3.93 -7.41 1.31
N TYR A 47 2.80 -7.68 0.66
CA TYR A 47 1.47 -7.28 1.14
C TYR A 47 0.97 -8.12 2.35
N THR A 48 1.66 -9.21 2.68
CA THR A 48 1.24 -10.18 3.71
C THR A 48 1.01 -9.58 5.10
N CYS A 49 1.76 -8.54 5.50
CA CYS A 49 1.50 -7.86 6.77
C CYS A 49 0.09 -7.25 6.80
N PHE A 50 -0.31 -6.61 5.70
CA PHE A 50 -1.59 -5.90 5.59
C PHE A 50 -2.78 -6.87 5.67
N CYS A 51 -2.58 -8.14 5.35
CA CYS A 51 -3.58 -9.20 5.47
C CYS A 51 -4.03 -9.44 6.91
N ALA A 52 -3.12 -9.28 7.89
CA ALA A 52 -3.44 -9.44 9.31
C ALA A 52 -4.09 -8.18 9.91
N ASP A 53 -4.00 -7.03 9.24
CA ASP A 53 -4.56 -5.77 9.72
C ASP A 53 -6.04 -5.64 9.33
N THR A 54 -6.90 -6.06 10.25
CA THR A 54 -8.36 -5.99 10.08
C THR A 54 -8.90 -4.56 9.92
N ASN A 55 -8.24 -3.56 10.50
CA ASN A 55 -8.66 -2.17 10.37
C ASN A 55 -8.40 -1.65 8.96
N TYR A 56 -7.18 -1.88 8.48
CA TYR A 56 -6.80 -1.58 7.10
C TYR A 56 -7.70 -2.30 6.09
N TYR A 57 -7.94 -3.60 6.29
CA TYR A 57 -8.84 -4.38 5.45
C TYR A 57 -10.25 -3.77 5.39
N SER A 58 -10.83 -3.40 6.54
CA SER A 58 -12.16 -2.79 6.59
C SER A 58 -12.23 -1.45 5.83
N LEU A 59 -11.18 -0.63 5.91
CA LEU A 59 -11.10 0.65 5.22
C LEU A 59 -10.99 0.47 3.70
N VAL A 60 -10.11 -0.44 3.26
CA VAL A 60 -9.96 -0.79 1.85
C VAL A 60 -11.26 -1.38 1.30
N GLN A 61 -11.89 -2.30 2.02
CA GLN A 61 -13.15 -2.90 1.61
C GLN A 61 -14.25 -1.84 1.45
N SER A 62 -14.39 -0.93 2.42
CA SER A 62 -15.35 0.16 2.33
C SER A 62 -15.07 1.09 1.15
N CYS A 63 -13.80 1.38 0.88
CA CYS A 63 -13.40 2.21 -0.27
C CYS A 63 -13.78 1.51 -1.59
N VAL A 64 -13.39 0.26 -1.77
CA VAL A 64 -13.64 -0.52 -2.99
C VAL A 64 -15.13 -0.68 -3.25
N LEU A 65 -15.95 -0.95 -2.23
CA LEU A 65 -17.40 -1.06 -2.39
C LEU A 65 -18.08 0.28 -2.72
N ALA A 66 -17.47 1.41 -2.38
CA ALA A 66 -18.01 2.74 -2.65
C ALA A 66 -17.57 3.30 -4.02
N THR A 67 -16.37 2.97 -4.48
CA THR A 67 -15.76 3.58 -5.67
C THR A 67 -15.68 2.64 -6.87
N CYS A 68 -15.56 1.33 -6.65
CA CYS A 68 -15.36 0.36 -7.71
C CYS A 68 -16.66 -0.29 -8.17
N SER A 69 -16.63 -0.80 -9.40
CA SER A 69 -17.73 -1.61 -9.92
C SER A 69 -17.81 -2.93 -9.14
N PHE A 70 -18.99 -3.57 -9.12
CA PHE A 70 -19.14 -4.88 -8.48
C PHE A 70 -18.17 -5.94 -9.04
N PRO A 71 -17.96 -6.07 -10.36
CA PRO A 71 -16.92 -6.95 -10.91
C PRO A 71 -15.51 -6.66 -10.39
N ASP A 72 -15.14 -5.38 -10.27
CA ASP A 72 -13.82 -4.99 -9.73
C ASP A 72 -13.72 -5.36 -8.25
N ALA A 73 -14.77 -5.15 -7.46
CA ALA A 73 -14.79 -5.53 -6.05
C ALA A 73 -14.58 -7.04 -5.86
N VAL A 74 -15.22 -7.86 -6.70
CA VAL A 74 -15.02 -9.33 -6.71
C VAL A 74 -13.60 -9.68 -7.14
N ALA A 75 -13.07 -9.03 -8.17
CA ALA A 75 -11.69 -9.24 -8.61
C ALA A 75 -10.67 -8.85 -7.53
N THR A 76 -10.92 -7.77 -6.78
CA THR A 76 -10.09 -7.35 -5.64
C THR A 76 -10.15 -8.36 -4.52
N LEU A 77 -11.33 -8.89 -4.21
CA LEU A 77 -11.47 -9.95 -3.21
C LEU A 77 -10.72 -11.21 -3.62
N ASN A 78 -10.82 -11.63 -4.89
CA ASN A 78 -10.09 -12.79 -5.40
C ASN A 78 -8.58 -12.58 -5.34
N TRP A 79 -8.10 -11.39 -5.73
CA TRP A 79 -6.70 -11.02 -5.58
C TRP A 79 -6.28 -11.09 -4.11
N TYR A 80 -7.01 -10.43 -3.20
CA TYR A 80 -6.72 -10.43 -1.76
C TYR A 80 -6.58 -11.87 -1.21
N ASN A 81 -7.51 -12.76 -1.53
CA ASN A 81 -7.44 -14.17 -1.11
C ASN A 81 -6.27 -14.95 -1.74
N SER A 82 -5.68 -14.48 -2.85
CA SER A 82 -4.52 -15.11 -3.46
C SER A 82 -3.19 -14.70 -2.82
N VAL A 83 -3.15 -13.56 -2.12
CA VAL A 83 -1.92 -13.03 -1.50
C VAL A 83 -1.87 -13.25 0.03
N CYS A 84 -3.00 -13.45 0.70
CA CYS A 84 -3.12 -13.38 2.17
C CYS A 84 -3.08 -14.71 2.97
#